data_AF-A0A379T246-F1
#
_entry.id   AF-A0A379T246-F1
#
_cell.length_a   1.000
_cell.length_b   1.000
_cell.length_c   1.000
_cell.angle_alpha   90.00
_cell.angle_beta   90.00
_cell.angle_gamma   90.00
#
_symmetry.space_group_name_H-M   'P 1'
#
loop_
_entity.id
_entity.type
_entity.pdbx_description
1 polymer ?
#
loop_
_entity_poly.entity_id
_entity_poly.type
_entity_poly.pdbx_seq_one_letter_code
_entity_poly.pdbx_strand_id
1 'polypeptide(L)'
;MNALNYLPLSVVKLLAFFHEELSEQRPGRLTQVGQLWVGCLLVVLISMTFEIPFLAISLAVLFYGVQSNAFYTKFVAILFVVATVLEIGSLFLIYKWSYSYPLMRIIIASAVVLVCMFMMRTHRLGLLFFAVAIVAVYGQTFPGMLDYPEVVVRLTLWCIVVGLYPTLLMVLIGVLWFPSRAVTQMRHALCARLDDAVSHLLSDVAPQAEKYIERNVLALQKLNVFCLADDADWQARSVWWQNCVSTVTYLYTTLNRYSADAASQYPALVQKIRNEIASLQQAVAQGEPWQSTWSLSAQERVAARACGLETICDQLRQLGQMSPDTPPAPAAKPPAMTPDAFSNPVYIRYALKTLLACMICYVFYSGVDWEGIHTCMLTCIIVAKSKHRFVISENVATLWRRALRRATGAAGRHFRHALAG
;
A
#
# COMPACT_ATOMS: atom_id res chain seq x y z
N MET A 1 10.97 -16.23 -40.16
CA MET A 1 12.34 -15.96 -39.70
C MET A 1 12.24 -15.02 -38.49
N ASN A 2 12.43 -15.54 -37.28
CA ASN A 2 12.14 -14.79 -36.05
C ASN A 2 13.26 -13.79 -35.72
N ALA A 3 12.94 -12.49 -35.79
CA ALA A 3 13.83 -11.39 -35.39
C ALA A 3 14.32 -11.46 -33.92
N LEU A 4 13.75 -12.35 -33.11
CA LEU A 4 14.14 -12.64 -31.73
C LEU A 4 15.52 -13.31 -31.59
N ASN A 5 16.05 -13.96 -32.63
CA ASN A 5 17.33 -14.68 -32.55
C ASN A 5 18.58 -13.79 -32.63
N TYR A 6 18.44 -12.51 -32.99
CA TYR A 6 19.56 -11.55 -33.10
C TYR A 6 19.64 -10.58 -31.91
N LEU A 7 18.72 -10.68 -30.95
CA LEU A 7 18.69 -9.80 -29.80
C LEU A 7 19.59 -10.35 -28.69
N PRO A 8 20.41 -9.50 -28.02
CA PRO A 8 21.21 -9.93 -26.89
C PRO A 8 20.30 -10.47 -25.78
N LEU A 9 20.74 -11.53 -25.10
CA LEU A 9 19.97 -12.29 -24.11
C LEU A 9 19.31 -11.39 -23.04
N SER A 10 19.95 -10.27 -22.70
CA SER A 10 19.45 -9.26 -21.77
C SER A 10 18.19 -8.55 -22.28
N VAL A 11 18.12 -8.25 -23.58
CA VAL A 11 16.95 -7.59 -24.20
C VAL A 11 15.82 -8.59 -24.38
N VAL A 12 16.13 -9.85 -24.68
CA VAL A 12 15.11 -10.91 -24.71
C VAL A 12 14.51 -11.12 -23.32
N LYS A 13 15.32 -11.14 -22.25
CA LYS A 13 14.83 -11.18 -20.87
C LYS A 13 14.03 -9.94 -20.50
N LEU A 14 14.45 -8.76 -20.95
CA LEU A 14 13.73 -7.50 -20.72
C LEU A 14 12.38 -7.49 -21.44
N LEU A 15 12.33 -7.96 -22.69
CA LEU A 15 11.12 -8.07 -23.49
C LEU A 15 10.20 -9.16 -22.96
N ALA A 16 10.74 -10.30 -22.52
CA ALA A 16 9.98 -11.32 -21.83
C ALA A 16 9.40 -10.78 -20.52
N PHE A 17 10.19 -10.03 -19.74
CA PHE A 17 9.71 -9.34 -18.54
C PHE A 17 8.64 -8.30 -18.85
N PHE A 18 8.82 -7.45 -19.88
CA PHE A 18 7.80 -6.48 -20.27
C PHE A 18 6.55 -7.14 -20.81
N HIS A 19 6.70 -8.21 -21.60
CA HIS A 19 5.58 -8.98 -22.12
C HIS A 19 4.82 -9.65 -20.98
N GLU A 20 5.51 -10.31 -20.04
CA GLU A 20 4.94 -10.89 -18.83
C GLU A 20 4.25 -9.80 -17.98
N GLU A 21 4.89 -8.67 -17.70
CA GLU A 21 4.32 -7.59 -16.88
C GLU A 21 3.18 -6.83 -17.59
N LEU A 22 3.16 -6.76 -18.93
CA LEU A 22 2.11 -6.12 -19.72
C LEU A 22 0.93 -7.06 -19.98
N SER A 23 1.20 -8.35 -20.23
CA SER A 23 0.21 -9.41 -20.48
C SER A 23 -0.45 -9.95 -19.22
N GLU A 24 0.20 -9.81 -18.05
CA GLU A 24 -0.39 -10.18 -16.77
C GLU A 24 -1.64 -9.31 -16.54
N GLN A 25 -2.80 -9.91 -16.80
CA GLN A 25 -4.12 -9.33 -16.53
C GLN A 25 -4.30 -9.21 -15.02
N ARG A 26 -3.72 -8.18 -14.40
CA ARG A 26 -4.07 -7.78 -13.04
C ARG A 26 -5.39 -6.99 -13.11
N PRO A 27 -6.52 -7.55 -12.65
CA PRO A 27 -7.80 -6.86 -12.73
C PRO A 27 -7.71 -5.52 -11.98
N GLY A 28 -8.12 -4.42 -12.63
CA GLY A 28 -8.15 -3.08 -12.05
C GLY A 28 -6.94 -2.17 -12.31
N ARG A 29 -5.86 -2.63 -12.97
CA ARG A 29 -4.68 -1.79 -13.27
C ARG A 29 -5.02 -0.60 -14.16
N LEU A 30 -5.73 -0.83 -15.27
CA LEU A 30 -6.07 0.23 -16.23
C LEU A 30 -6.91 1.32 -15.57
N THR A 31 -7.83 0.92 -14.71
CA THR A 31 -8.65 1.84 -13.91
C THR A 31 -7.80 2.69 -12.98
N GLN A 32 -6.85 2.08 -12.25
CA GLN A 32 -5.94 2.82 -11.37
C GLN A 32 -4.99 3.75 -12.12
N VAL A 33 -4.46 3.30 -13.27
CA VAL A 33 -3.63 4.15 -14.14
C VAL A 33 -4.43 5.33 -14.66
N GLY A 34 -5.68 5.10 -15.09
CA GLY A 34 -6.59 6.16 -15.51
C GLY A 34 -6.89 7.15 -14.39
N GLN A 35 -7.22 6.66 -13.19
CA GLN A 35 -7.44 7.51 -11.99
C GLN A 35 -6.25 8.40 -11.70
N LEU A 36 -5.04 7.81 -11.65
CA LEU A 36 -3.82 8.54 -11.34
C LEU A 36 -3.47 9.54 -12.43
N TRP A 37 -3.64 9.17 -13.69
CA TRP A 37 -3.38 10.05 -14.83
C TRP A 37 -4.34 11.25 -14.84
N VAL A 38 -5.64 11.02 -14.69
CA VAL A 38 -6.66 12.08 -14.57
C VAL A 38 -6.39 12.95 -13.34
N GLY A 39 -6.06 12.34 -12.20
CA GLY A 39 -5.71 13.07 -10.98
C GLY A 39 -4.50 13.96 -11.16
N CYS A 40 -3.41 13.46 -11.74
CA CYS A 40 -2.21 14.24 -12.02
C CYS A 40 -2.48 15.38 -12.99
N LEU A 41 -3.24 15.12 -14.05
CA LEU A 41 -3.62 16.14 -15.02
C LEU A 41 -4.42 17.28 -14.35
N LEU A 42 -5.43 16.93 -13.54
CA LEU A 42 -6.24 17.90 -12.83
C LEU A 42 -5.43 18.68 -11.79
N VAL A 43 -4.54 18.02 -11.03
CA VAL A 43 -3.63 18.70 -10.09
C VAL A 43 -2.75 19.70 -10.83
N VAL A 44 -2.15 19.32 -11.97
CA VAL A 44 -1.32 20.23 -12.76
C VAL A 44 -2.13 21.40 -13.30
N LEU A 45 -3.30 21.14 -13.90
CA LEU A 45 -4.17 22.18 -14.45
C LEU A 45 -4.61 23.17 -13.37
N ILE A 46 -5.17 22.69 -12.27
CA ILE A 46 -5.62 23.55 -11.16
C ILE A 46 -4.44 24.37 -10.61
N SER A 47 -3.27 23.75 -10.42
CA SER A 47 -2.13 24.48 -9.86
C SER A 47 -1.58 25.55 -10.79
N MET A 48 -1.54 25.29 -12.10
CA MET A 48 -1.07 26.26 -13.09
C MET A 48 -2.11 27.36 -13.35
N THR A 49 -3.41 27.04 -13.33
CA THR A 49 -4.49 28.02 -13.52
C THR A 49 -4.63 28.97 -12.33
N PHE A 50 -4.52 28.47 -11.10
CA PHE A 50 -4.64 29.28 -9.89
C PHE A 50 -3.29 29.73 -9.31
N GLU A 51 -2.19 29.49 -10.05
CA GLU A 51 -0.82 29.81 -9.64
C GLU A 51 -0.48 29.31 -8.22
N ILE A 52 -0.95 28.11 -7.89
CA ILE A 52 -0.73 27.51 -6.57
C ILE A 52 0.75 27.16 -6.44
N PRO A 53 1.44 27.63 -5.37
CA PRO A 53 2.84 27.31 -5.16
C PRO A 53 3.03 25.83 -4.80
N PHE A 54 4.26 25.32 -4.95
CA PHE A 54 4.63 23.95 -4.55
C PHE A 54 3.86 22.81 -5.24
N LEU A 55 3.59 22.91 -6.54
CA LEU A 55 2.97 21.84 -7.36
C LEU A 55 3.55 20.43 -7.10
N ALA A 56 4.86 20.32 -6.90
CA ALA A 56 5.53 19.05 -6.65
C ALA A 56 5.04 18.36 -5.36
N ILE A 57 4.71 19.13 -4.31
CA ILE A 57 4.18 18.60 -3.05
C ILE A 57 2.76 18.09 -3.27
N SER A 58 1.91 18.84 -3.99
CA SER A 58 0.55 18.40 -4.30
C SER A 58 0.51 17.11 -5.10
N LEU A 59 1.39 16.98 -6.10
CA LEU A 59 1.55 15.75 -6.86
C LEU A 59 2.04 14.61 -5.98
N ALA A 60 2.99 14.85 -5.08
CA ALA A 60 3.45 13.85 -4.13
C ALA A 60 2.30 13.35 -3.23
N VAL A 61 1.48 14.26 -2.69
CA VAL A 61 0.30 13.92 -1.88
C VAL A 61 -0.65 13.01 -2.68
N LEU A 62 -0.92 13.33 -3.94
CA LEU A 62 -1.75 12.49 -4.81
C LEU A 62 -1.12 11.11 -5.04
N PHE A 63 0.16 11.04 -5.42
CA PHE A 63 0.85 9.77 -5.71
C PHE A 63 0.90 8.84 -4.50
N TYR A 64 1.11 9.38 -3.30
CA TYR A 64 1.13 8.59 -2.07
C TYR A 64 -0.28 8.29 -1.55
N GLY A 65 -1.23 9.17 -1.84
CA GLY A 65 -2.59 9.07 -1.36
C GLY A 65 -3.43 8.05 -2.11
N VAL A 66 -3.31 7.98 -3.43
CA VAL A 66 -4.14 7.10 -4.27
C VAL A 66 -3.83 5.64 -3.92
N GLN A 67 -4.81 4.96 -3.33
CA GLN A 67 -4.74 3.53 -3.02
C GLN A 67 -5.58 2.73 -4.01
N SER A 68 -5.30 1.43 -4.09
CA SER A 68 -6.03 0.49 -4.96
C SER A 68 -7.51 0.34 -4.60
N ASN A 69 -7.92 0.75 -3.40
CA ASN A 69 -9.30 0.61 -2.90
C ASN A 69 -9.81 1.93 -2.33
N ALA A 70 -11.08 2.22 -2.60
CA ALA A 70 -11.75 3.44 -2.14
C ALA A 70 -11.72 3.61 -0.61
N PHE A 71 -11.90 2.53 0.17
CA PHE A 71 -11.82 2.59 1.64
C PHE A 71 -10.45 3.09 2.13
N TYR A 72 -9.36 2.52 1.61
CA TYR A 72 -8.01 2.92 2.00
C TYR A 72 -7.69 4.32 1.49
N THR A 73 -8.16 4.69 0.31
CA THR A 73 -8.05 6.06 -0.19
C THR A 73 -8.74 7.05 0.76
N LYS A 74 -9.94 6.73 1.28
CA LYS A 74 -10.61 7.55 2.32
C LYS A 74 -9.81 7.60 3.62
N PHE A 75 -9.34 6.45 4.11
CA PHE A 75 -8.54 6.41 5.34
C PHE A 75 -7.24 7.21 5.23
N VAL A 76 -6.53 7.06 4.10
CA VAL A 76 -5.32 7.81 3.79
C VAL A 76 -5.63 9.30 3.59
N ALA A 77 -6.77 9.66 3.00
CA ALA A 77 -7.21 11.04 2.92
C ALA A 77 -7.40 11.68 4.29
N ILE A 78 -8.08 10.99 5.22
CA ILE A 78 -8.23 11.45 6.61
C ILE A 78 -6.85 11.64 7.24
N LEU A 79 -5.92 10.70 7.01
CA LEU A 79 -4.56 10.81 7.51
C LEU A 79 -3.84 12.05 6.97
N PHE A 80 -3.98 12.38 5.68
CA PHE A 80 -3.42 13.58 5.08
C PHE A 80 -4.05 14.86 5.65
N VAL A 81 -5.36 14.89 5.84
CA VAL A 81 -6.03 16.05 6.47
C VAL A 81 -5.49 16.28 7.88
N VAL A 82 -5.39 15.23 8.70
CA VAL A 82 -4.80 15.33 10.05
C VAL A 82 -3.33 15.73 9.96
N ALA A 83 -2.57 15.21 9.00
CA ALA A 83 -1.17 15.59 8.77
C ALA A 83 -1.05 17.08 8.52
N THR A 84 -1.82 17.63 7.56
CA THR A 84 -1.80 19.05 7.21
C THR A 84 -2.17 19.92 8.41
N VAL A 85 -3.16 19.52 9.21
CA VAL A 85 -3.52 20.27 10.43
C VAL A 85 -2.37 20.26 11.45
N LEU A 86 -1.73 19.12 11.69
CA LEU A 86 -0.60 19.01 12.62
C LEU A 86 0.63 19.77 12.12
N GLU A 87 0.93 19.68 10.83
CA GLU A 87 2.03 20.41 10.17
C GLU A 87 1.86 21.92 10.36
N ILE A 88 0.69 22.45 10.00
CA ILE A 88 0.40 23.89 10.11
C ILE A 88 0.36 24.34 11.57
N GLY A 89 -0.27 23.55 12.45
CA GLY A 89 -0.27 23.81 13.89
C GLY A 89 1.16 23.87 14.45
N SER A 90 2.05 22.98 14.01
CA SER A 90 3.45 22.98 14.42
C SER A 90 4.22 24.20 13.92
N LEU A 91 4.03 24.61 12.66
CA LEU A 91 4.66 25.82 12.10
C LEU A 91 4.15 27.07 12.81
N PHE A 92 2.85 27.16 13.07
CA PHE A 92 2.27 28.29 13.80
C PHE A 92 2.81 28.37 15.23
N LEU A 93 2.94 27.23 15.92
CA LEU A 93 3.54 27.16 17.25
C LEU A 93 5.00 27.65 17.24
N ILE A 94 5.79 27.24 16.25
CA ILE A 94 7.16 27.72 16.07
C ILE A 94 7.15 29.24 15.85
N TYR A 95 6.43 29.74 14.83
CA TYR A 95 6.50 31.15 14.47
C TYR A 95 5.94 32.09 15.53
N LYS A 96 4.85 31.72 16.22
CA LYS A 96 4.19 32.58 17.22
C LYS A 96 5.16 33.04 18.32
N TRP A 97 6.07 32.16 18.75
CA TRP A 97 6.95 32.40 19.90
C TRP A 97 8.39 32.74 19.50
N SER A 98 8.77 32.53 18.24
CA SER A 98 10.18 32.61 17.85
C SER A 98 10.46 33.32 16.52
N TYR A 99 9.50 34.06 15.95
CA TYR A 99 9.69 34.69 14.64
C TYR A 99 10.97 35.55 14.60
N SER A 100 11.15 36.43 15.58
CA SER A 100 12.28 37.37 15.66
C SER A 100 13.55 36.79 16.30
N TYR A 101 13.50 35.57 16.82
CA TYR A 101 14.58 34.99 17.62
C TYR A 101 14.99 33.61 17.05
N PRO A 102 16.04 33.56 16.21
CA PRO A 102 16.50 32.30 15.59
C PRO A 102 16.80 31.19 16.59
N LEU A 103 17.41 31.52 17.74
CA LEU A 103 17.71 30.54 18.79
C LEU A 103 16.45 29.90 19.39
N MET A 104 15.43 30.71 19.70
CA MET A 104 14.16 30.20 20.23
C MET A 104 13.46 29.31 19.22
N ARG A 105 13.61 29.62 17.92
CA ARG A 105 13.01 28.86 16.82
C ARG A 105 13.56 27.45 16.74
N ILE A 106 14.88 27.31 16.87
CA ILE A 106 15.54 26.01 16.87
C ILE A 106 15.16 25.21 18.10
N ILE A 107 15.07 25.84 19.28
CA ILE A 107 14.69 25.14 20.52
C ILE A 107 13.27 24.56 20.41
N ILE A 108 12.31 25.36 19.94
CA ILE A 108 10.92 24.90 19.77
C ILE A 108 10.84 23.84 18.67
N ALA A 109 11.48 24.05 17.52
CA ALA A 109 11.52 23.07 16.45
C ALA A 109 12.17 21.74 16.91
N SER A 110 13.23 21.82 17.71
CA SER A 110 13.90 20.66 18.31
C SER A 110 12.99 19.86 19.24
N ALA A 111 12.22 20.55 20.08
CA ALA A 111 11.23 19.92 20.95
C ALA A 111 10.14 19.21 20.12
N VAL A 112 9.62 19.86 19.08
CA VAL A 112 8.63 19.27 18.16
C VAL A 112 9.21 18.03 17.48
N VAL A 113 10.44 18.09 16.97
CA VAL A 113 11.13 16.94 16.36
C VAL A 113 11.31 15.80 17.34
N LEU A 114 11.72 16.10 18.57
CA LEU A 114 11.93 15.08 19.60
C LEU A 114 10.63 14.32 19.88
N VAL A 115 9.54 15.05 20.10
CA VAL A 115 8.21 14.47 20.34
C VAL A 115 7.74 13.67 19.12
N CYS A 116 7.89 14.22 17.92
CA CYS A 116 7.48 13.54 16.69
C CYS A 116 8.30 12.27 16.41
N MET A 117 9.62 12.29 16.63
CA MET A 117 10.50 11.12 16.47
C MET A 117 10.24 10.05 17.55
N PHE A 118 9.84 10.46 18.75
CA PHE A 118 9.38 9.54 19.79
C PHE A 118 8.04 8.90 19.39
N MET A 119 7.04 9.71 19.04
CA MET A 119 5.72 9.24 18.60
C MET A 119 5.80 8.37 17.34
N MET A 120 6.76 8.64 16.45
CA MET A 120 7.03 7.81 15.28
C MET A 120 7.30 6.34 15.65
N ARG A 121 7.87 6.09 16.82
CA ARG A 121 8.24 4.74 17.30
C ARG A 121 7.18 4.08 18.16
N THR A 122 6.44 4.88 18.91
CA THR A 122 5.49 4.37 19.90
C THR A 122 4.09 4.28 19.32
N HIS A 123 3.69 5.17 18.41
CA HIS A 123 2.33 5.27 17.89
C HIS A 123 2.12 4.49 16.57
N ARG A 124 0.95 3.88 16.38
CA ARG A 124 0.61 3.11 15.16
C ARG A 124 0.65 3.96 13.89
N LEU A 125 0.35 5.25 14.01
CA LEU A 125 0.42 6.23 12.91
C LEU A 125 1.79 6.92 12.86
N GLY A 126 2.87 6.23 13.24
CA GLY A 126 4.19 6.85 13.37
C GLY A 126 4.70 7.58 12.12
N LEU A 127 4.27 7.16 10.92
CA LEU A 127 4.60 7.84 9.66
C LEU A 127 4.03 9.27 9.58
N LEU A 128 2.90 9.53 10.22
CA LEU A 128 2.30 10.86 10.32
C LEU A 128 3.23 11.82 11.04
N PHE A 129 3.68 11.43 12.24
CA PHE A 129 4.60 12.22 13.04
C PHE A 129 5.97 12.40 12.37
N PHE A 130 6.41 11.40 11.60
CA PHE A 130 7.59 11.54 10.76
C PHE A 130 7.45 12.65 9.70
N ALA A 131 6.31 12.75 9.01
CA ALA A 131 6.04 13.82 8.06
C ALA A 131 5.99 15.19 8.75
N VAL A 132 5.28 15.27 9.88
CA VAL A 132 5.20 16.49 10.71
C VAL A 132 6.59 16.95 11.14
N ALA A 133 7.49 16.04 11.55
CA ALA A 133 8.86 16.40 11.93
C ALA A 133 9.68 16.99 10.78
N ILE A 134 9.53 16.45 9.57
CA ILE A 134 10.19 16.97 8.36
C ILE A 134 9.71 18.39 8.08
N VAL A 135 8.39 18.60 8.11
CA VAL A 135 7.80 19.93 7.84
C VAL A 135 8.15 20.92 8.93
N ALA A 136 8.13 20.53 10.21
CA ALA A 136 8.52 21.41 11.31
C ALA A 136 9.99 21.87 11.20
N VAL A 137 10.89 20.96 10.84
CA VAL A 137 12.33 21.26 10.66
C VAL A 137 12.60 22.07 9.42
N TYR A 138 11.88 21.78 8.33
CA TYR A 138 12.04 22.54 7.11
C TYR A 138 11.43 23.93 7.25
N GLY A 139 10.19 24.02 7.72
CA GLY A 139 9.48 25.28 7.78
C GLY A 139 10.12 26.30 8.71
N GLN A 140 10.80 25.85 9.78
CA GLN A 140 11.56 26.76 10.63
C GLN A 140 12.67 27.52 9.87
N THR A 141 13.11 27.11 8.68
CA THR A 141 14.10 27.88 7.91
C THR A 141 13.48 29.08 7.18
N PHE A 142 12.16 29.07 6.91
CA PHE A 142 11.50 30.13 6.12
C PHE A 142 11.67 31.54 6.69
N PRO A 143 11.50 31.81 8.00
CA PRO A 143 11.68 33.16 8.53
C PRO A 143 13.14 33.62 8.53
N GLY A 144 14.11 32.73 8.29
CA GLY A 144 15.50 33.11 8.08
C GLY A 144 15.86 33.41 6.62
N MET A 145 15.10 32.86 5.67
CA MET A 145 15.31 33.07 4.23
C MET A 145 14.47 34.22 3.66
N LEU A 146 13.42 34.64 4.36
CA LEU A 146 12.46 35.63 3.91
C LEU A 146 12.38 36.77 4.91
N ASP A 147 12.80 37.96 4.49
CA ASP A 147 12.82 39.17 5.33
C ASP A 147 11.40 39.69 5.66
N TYR A 148 10.38 39.21 4.93
CA TYR A 148 9.01 39.71 5.01
C TYR A 148 8.08 38.69 5.71
N PRO A 149 7.57 38.99 6.93
CA PRO A 149 6.68 38.09 7.68
C PRO A 149 5.38 37.77 6.95
N GLU A 150 4.84 38.72 6.20
CA GLU A 150 3.63 38.53 5.42
C GLU A 150 3.78 37.42 4.36
N VAL A 151 4.96 37.29 3.76
CA VAL A 151 5.25 36.25 2.76
C VAL A 151 5.32 34.89 3.43
N VAL A 152 5.96 34.78 4.60
CA VAL A 152 6.05 33.53 5.37
C VAL A 152 4.66 33.04 5.78
N VAL A 153 3.80 33.94 6.27
CA VAL A 153 2.41 33.61 6.63
C VAL A 153 1.64 33.16 5.40
N ARG A 154 1.75 33.90 4.28
CA ARG A 154 1.08 33.55 3.02
C ARG A 154 1.50 32.18 2.50
N LEU A 155 2.80 31.88 2.49
CA LEU A 155 3.32 30.57 2.08
C LEU A 155 2.81 29.45 2.99
N THR A 156 2.76 29.70 4.31
CA THR A 156 2.23 28.74 5.28
C THR A 156 0.74 28.48 5.05
N LEU A 157 -0.06 29.51 4.75
CA LEU A 157 -1.47 29.34 4.39
C LEU A 157 -1.63 28.56 3.08
N TRP A 158 -0.78 28.79 2.09
CA TRP A 158 -0.78 28.00 0.85
C TRP A 158 -0.45 26.53 1.09
N CYS A 159 0.37 26.18 2.09
CA CYS A 159 0.61 24.77 2.46
C CYS A 159 -0.68 24.04 2.88
N ILE A 160 -1.66 24.74 3.47
CA ILE A 160 -2.99 24.16 3.75
C ILE A 160 -3.65 23.75 2.44
N VAL A 161 -3.70 24.66 1.47
CA VAL A 161 -4.31 24.40 0.17
C VAL A 161 -3.59 23.23 -0.50
N VAL A 162 -2.27 23.31 -0.63
CA VAL A 162 -1.38 22.29 -1.24
C VAL A 162 -1.59 20.89 -0.64
N GLY A 163 -1.85 20.78 0.66
CA GLY A 163 -2.18 19.49 1.29
C GLY A 163 -3.63 19.04 1.05
N LEU A 164 -4.59 19.94 1.20
CA LEU A 164 -6.02 19.59 1.23
C LEU A 164 -6.64 19.39 -0.15
N TYR A 165 -6.33 20.23 -1.14
CA TYR A 165 -6.99 20.11 -2.45
C TYR A 165 -6.65 18.80 -3.20
N PRO A 166 -5.40 18.30 -3.27
CA PRO A 166 -5.13 17.02 -3.94
C PRO A 166 -5.74 15.86 -3.14
N THR A 167 -5.82 15.99 -1.81
CA THR A 167 -6.50 15.02 -0.94
C THR A 167 -8.00 14.98 -1.24
N LEU A 168 -8.64 16.14 -1.40
CA LEU A 168 -10.05 16.23 -1.80
C LEU A 168 -10.25 15.62 -3.20
N LEU A 169 -9.43 16.01 -4.17
CA LEU A 169 -9.52 15.53 -5.54
C LEU A 169 -9.36 14.00 -5.61
N MET A 170 -8.42 13.46 -4.85
CA MET A 170 -8.21 12.02 -4.72
C MET A 170 -9.46 11.30 -4.19
N VAL A 171 -10.13 11.84 -3.17
CA VAL A 171 -11.38 11.28 -2.64
C VAL A 171 -12.50 11.40 -3.68
N LEU A 172 -12.64 12.54 -4.34
CA LEU A 172 -13.64 12.76 -5.39
C LEU A 172 -13.46 11.77 -6.54
N ILE A 173 -12.22 11.58 -7.03
CA ILE A 173 -11.93 10.63 -8.10
C ILE A 173 -12.16 9.18 -7.64
N GLY A 174 -11.68 8.84 -6.44
CA GLY A 174 -11.79 7.48 -5.91
C GLY A 174 -13.20 7.06 -5.50
N VAL A 175 -14.08 8.01 -5.17
CA VAL A 175 -15.46 7.74 -4.73
C VAL A 175 -16.48 7.98 -5.84
N LEU A 176 -16.36 9.08 -6.59
CA LEU A 176 -17.38 9.51 -7.55
C LEU A 176 -17.17 8.89 -8.94
N TRP A 177 -15.93 8.84 -9.42
CA TRP A 177 -15.65 8.41 -10.80
C TRP A 177 -15.37 6.90 -10.92
N PHE A 178 -14.87 6.26 -9.87
CA PHE A 178 -14.52 4.85 -9.90
C PHE A 178 -14.81 4.13 -8.58
N PRO A 179 -16.09 3.92 -8.24
CA PRO A 179 -16.47 3.12 -7.09
C PRO A 179 -16.21 1.62 -7.36
N SER A 180 -14.95 1.19 -7.39
CA SER A 180 -14.67 -0.25 -7.38
C SER A 180 -14.84 -0.76 -5.96
N ARG A 181 -16.03 -1.29 -5.67
CA ARG A 181 -16.31 -2.00 -4.43
C ARG A 181 -15.38 -3.21 -4.34
N ALA A 182 -14.64 -3.32 -3.23
CA ALA A 182 -13.69 -4.42 -3.02
C ALA A 182 -14.39 -5.78 -3.15
N VAL A 183 -15.66 -5.84 -2.71
CA VAL A 183 -16.52 -7.03 -2.78
C VAL A 183 -16.69 -7.52 -4.23
N THR A 184 -16.95 -6.63 -5.19
CA THR A 184 -17.13 -7.04 -6.59
C THR A 184 -15.85 -7.61 -7.18
N GLN A 185 -14.69 -7.01 -6.84
CA GLN A 185 -13.39 -7.54 -7.23
C GLN A 185 -13.12 -8.91 -6.60
N MET A 186 -13.54 -9.12 -5.35
CA MET A 186 -13.40 -10.39 -4.64
C MET A 186 -14.21 -11.50 -5.30
N ARG A 187 -15.47 -11.22 -5.61
CA ARG A 187 -16.36 -12.18 -6.27
C ARG A 187 -15.81 -12.58 -7.63
N HIS A 188 -15.39 -11.62 -8.45
CA HIS A 188 -14.75 -11.93 -9.74
C HIS A 188 -13.46 -12.75 -9.59
N ALA A 189 -12.61 -12.41 -8.61
CA ALA A 189 -11.37 -13.16 -8.37
C ALA A 189 -11.65 -14.60 -7.92
N LEU A 190 -12.60 -14.81 -6.99
CA LEU A 190 -13.00 -16.14 -6.53
C LEU A 190 -13.62 -16.96 -7.68
N CYS A 191 -14.54 -16.39 -8.45
CA CYS A 191 -15.13 -17.07 -9.60
C CYS A 191 -14.07 -17.47 -10.64
N ALA A 192 -13.14 -16.57 -10.97
CA ALA A 192 -12.06 -16.89 -11.91
C ALA A 192 -11.14 -18.01 -11.40
N ARG A 193 -10.88 -18.10 -10.09
CA ARG A 193 -10.10 -19.21 -9.52
C ARG A 193 -10.87 -20.54 -9.54
N LEU A 194 -12.19 -20.49 -9.33
CA LEU A 194 -13.05 -21.67 -9.45
C LEU A 194 -13.11 -22.15 -10.91
N ASP A 195 -13.21 -21.24 -11.89
CA ASP A 195 -13.13 -21.58 -13.31
C ASP A 195 -11.81 -22.26 -13.67
N ASP A 196 -10.68 -21.69 -13.23
CA ASP A 196 -9.35 -22.28 -13.42
C ASP A 196 -9.29 -23.68 -12.80
N ALA A 197 -9.77 -23.84 -11.56
CA ALA A 197 -9.80 -25.12 -10.87
C ALA A 197 -10.62 -26.18 -11.61
N VAL A 198 -11.80 -25.80 -12.14
CA VAL A 198 -12.62 -26.69 -12.96
C VAL A 198 -11.92 -27.05 -14.28
N SER A 199 -11.20 -26.11 -14.89
CA SER A 199 -10.45 -26.39 -16.12
C SER A 199 -9.35 -27.43 -15.92
N HIS A 200 -8.59 -27.35 -14.81
CA HIS A 200 -7.58 -28.33 -14.43
C HIS A 200 -8.18 -29.69 -14.02
N LEU A 201 -9.44 -29.70 -13.53
CA LEU A 201 -10.15 -30.94 -13.23
C LEU A 201 -10.61 -31.70 -14.49
N LEU A 202 -10.98 -30.97 -15.55
CA LEU A 202 -11.55 -31.53 -16.77
C LEU A 202 -10.52 -31.81 -17.86
N SER A 203 -9.44 -31.04 -17.90
CA SER A 203 -8.43 -31.08 -18.95
C SER A 203 -7.03 -31.06 -18.35
N ASP A 204 -6.09 -31.75 -18.99
CA ASP A 204 -4.68 -31.70 -18.61
C ASP A 204 -4.07 -30.38 -19.08
N VAL A 205 -4.24 -29.34 -18.26
CA VAL A 205 -3.69 -28.00 -18.49
C VAL A 205 -2.33 -27.91 -17.81
N ALA A 206 -1.33 -27.38 -18.51
CA ALA A 206 0.02 -27.23 -17.97
C ALA A 206 -0.01 -26.52 -16.60
N PRO A 207 0.68 -27.07 -15.58
CA PRO A 207 0.62 -26.54 -14.23
C PRO A 207 1.19 -25.12 -14.17
N GLN A 208 0.47 -24.23 -13.51
CA GLN A 208 0.92 -22.86 -13.30
C GLN A 208 2.08 -22.83 -12.30
N ALA A 209 3.00 -21.88 -12.49
CA ALA A 209 4.17 -21.73 -11.62
C ALA A 209 3.77 -21.44 -10.17
N GLU A 210 4.43 -22.11 -9.21
CA GLU A 210 4.11 -22.00 -7.77
C GLU A 210 4.16 -20.55 -7.25
N LYS A 211 5.11 -19.76 -7.76
CA LYS A 211 5.24 -18.33 -7.45
C LYS A 211 4.00 -17.50 -7.85
N TYR A 212 3.33 -17.89 -8.94
CA TYR A 212 2.10 -17.24 -9.40
C TYR A 212 0.93 -17.55 -8.46
N ILE A 213 0.84 -18.80 -8.00
CA ILE A 213 -0.16 -19.25 -7.03
C ILE A 213 0.02 -18.51 -5.71
N GLU A 214 1.23 -18.49 -5.13
CA GLU A 214 1.52 -17.76 -3.89
C GLU A 214 1.08 -16.29 -3.97
N ARG A 215 1.39 -15.64 -5.10
CA ARG A 215 1.01 -14.25 -5.34
C ARG A 215 -0.51 -14.06 -5.37
N ASN A 216 -1.24 -14.98 -6.02
CA ASN A 216 -2.69 -14.93 -6.09
C ASN A 216 -3.35 -15.19 -4.72
N VAL A 217 -2.81 -16.12 -3.93
CA VAL A 217 -3.26 -16.36 -2.55
C VAL A 217 -3.08 -15.11 -1.70
N LEU A 218 -1.90 -14.48 -1.76
CA LEU A 218 -1.63 -13.23 -1.05
C LEU A 218 -2.55 -12.09 -1.52
N ALA A 219 -2.86 -12.03 -2.82
CA ALA A 219 -3.79 -11.05 -3.37
C ALA A 219 -5.21 -11.26 -2.82
N LEU A 220 -5.73 -12.50 -2.79
CA LEU A 220 -7.04 -12.84 -2.24
C LEU A 220 -7.12 -12.55 -0.73
N GLN A 221 -6.10 -12.90 0.04
CA GLN A 221 -6.04 -12.58 1.47
C GLN A 221 -6.08 -11.06 1.72
N LYS A 222 -5.28 -10.31 0.95
CA LYS A 222 -5.25 -8.85 1.02
C LYS A 222 -6.62 -8.26 0.65
N LEU A 223 -7.29 -8.83 -0.35
CA LEU A 223 -8.59 -8.36 -0.81
C LEU A 223 -9.74 -8.73 0.14
N ASN A 224 -9.63 -9.84 0.88
CA ASN A 224 -10.56 -10.16 1.97
C ASN A 224 -10.48 -9.14 3.11
N VAL A 225 -9.28 -8.70 3.49
CA VAL A 225 -9.10 -7.60 4.46
C VAL A 225 -9.77 -6.32 3.95
N PHE A 226 -9.76 -6.09 2.63
CA PHE A 226 -10.41 -4.94 2.03
C PHE A 226 -11.94 -5.03 2.08
N CYS A 227 -12.51 -6.21 1.86
CA CYS A 227 -13.95 -6.42 1.94
C CYS A 227 -14.48 -6.25 3.37
N LEU A 228 -13.73 -6.73 4.37
CA LEU A 228 -14.08 -6.56 5.81
C LEU A 228 -14.19 -5.09 6.25
N ALA A 229 -13.48 -4.19 5.58
CA ALA A 229 -13.48 -2.77 5.91
C ALA A 229 -14.51 -1.94 5.13
N ASP A 230 -14.93 -2.43 3.96
CA ASP A 230 -15.78 -1.69 3.01
C ASP A 230 -17.28 -2.05 3.12
N ASP A 231 -17.61 -3.27 3.58
CA ASP A 231 -18.97 -3.81 3.53
C ASP A 231 -19.41 -4.46 4.87
N ALA A 232 -20.54 -3.99 5.40
CA ALA A 232 -21.08 -4.45 6.68
C ALA A 232 -21.63 -5.89 6.61
N ASP A 233 -22.20 -6.30 5.48
CA ASP A 233 -22.73 -7.65 5.28
C ASP A 233 -21.59 -8.67 5.13
N TRP A 234 -20.48 -8.25 4.51
CA TRP A 234 -19.25 -9.02 4.48
C TRP A 234 -18.63 -9.15 5.87
N GLN A 235 -18.63 -8.06 6.66
CA GLN A 235 -18.13 -8.06 8.03
C GLN A 235 -18.95 -8.97 8.95
N ALA A 236 -20.28 -8.92 8.83
CA ALA A 236 -21.20 -9.78 9.60
C ALA A 236 -20.92 -11.27 9.35
N ARG A 237 -20.68 -11.64 8.09
CA ARG A 237 -20.42 -13.03 7.65
C ARG A 237 -18.91 -13.32 7.45
N SER A 238 -18.05 -12.62 8.18
CA SER A 238 -16.59 -12.65 7.96
C SER A 238 -15.96 -14.03 8.12
N VAL A 239 -16.44 -14.85 9.06
CA VAL A 239 -15.93 -16.21 9.29
C VAL A 239 -16.24 -17.11 8.09
N TRP A 240 -17.46 -17.02 7.54
CA TRP A 240 -17.85 -17.79 6.37
C TRP A 240 -17.02 -17.39 5.15
N TRP A 241 -16.86 -16.09 4.88
CA TRP A 241 -16.03 -15.61 3.77
C TRP A 241 -14.55 -16.01 3.90
N GLN A 242 -13.97 -15.99 5.11
CA GLN A 242 -12.60 -16.47 5.34
C GLN A 242 -12.44 -17.96 5.01
N ASN A 243 -13.43 -18.78 5.41
CA ASN A 243 -13.44 -20.19 5.06
C ASN A 243 -13.65 -20.40 3.56
N CYS A 244 -14.56 -19.66 2.92
CA CYS A 244 -14.75 -19.70 1.47
C CYS A 244 -13.44 -19.38 0.71
N VAL A 245 -12.72 -18.33 1.11
CA VAL A 245 -11.42 -17.97 0.50
C VAL A 245 -10.39 -19.07 0.69
N SER A 246 -10.34 -19.67 1.88
CA SER A 246 -9.40 -20.76 2.19
C SER A 246 -9.72 -22.02 1.38
N THR A 247 -11.00 -22.39 1.28
CA THR A 247 -11.47 -23.52 0.48
C THR A 247 -11.19 -23.32 -1.01
N VAL A 248 -11.53 -22.15 -1.59
CA VAL A 248 -11.25 -21.85 -3.01
C VAL A 248 -9.74 -21.87 -3.28
N THR A 249 -8.94 -21.31 -2.37
CA THR A 249 -7.48 -21.35 -2.48
C THR A 249 -6.96 -22.78 -2.46
N TYR A 250 -7.46 -23.61 -1.55
CA TYR A 250 -7.09 -25.02 -1.46
C TYR A 250 -7.45 -25.77 -2.76
N LEU A 251 -8.71 -25.66 -3.22
CA LEU A 251 -9.17 -26.26 -4.48
C LEU A 251 -8.24 -25.90 -5.65
N TYR A 252 -7.97 -24.60 -5.84
CA TYR A 252 -7.11 -24.13 -6.91
C TYR A 252 -5.67 -24.65 -6.79
N THR A 253 -5.08 -24.66 -5.59
CA THR A 253 -3.71 -25.16 -5.39
C THR A 253 -3.58 -26.67 -5.61
N THR A 254 -4.56 -27.45 -5.15
CA THR A 254 -4.56 -28.91 -5.27
C THR A 254 -4.85 -29.34 -6.71
N LEU A 255 -5.82 -28.71 -7.36
CA LEU A 255 -6.20 -29.05 -8.74
C LEU A 255 -5.15 -28.58 -9.76
N ASN A 256 -4.39 -27.52 -9.49
CA ASN A 256 -3.29 -27.12 -10.37
C ASN A 256 -2.17 -28.18 -10.51
N ARG A 257 -2.04 -29.10 -9.53
CA ARG A 257 -1.08 -30.23 -9.57
C ARG A 257 -1.74 -31.56 -9.95
N TYR A 258 -3.04 -31.55 -10.24
CA TYR A 258 -3.82 -32.75 -10.46
C TYR A 258 -3.77 -33.18 -11.92
N SER A 259 -3.63 -34.48 -12.19
CA SER A 259 -3.69 -35.03 -13.54
C SER A 259 -5.10 -35.51 -13.88
N ALA A 260 -5.64 -35.05 -15.02
CA ALA A 260 -6.99 -35.38 -15.46
C ALA A 260 -7.20 -36.89 -15.74
N ASP A 261 -6.11 -37.63 -16.01
CA ASP A 261 -6.15 -39.08 -16.29
C ASP A 261 -6.79 -39.89 -15.16
N ALA A 262 -6.49 -39.57 -13.89
CA ALA A 262 -7.06 -40.27 -12.74
C ALA A 262 -8.55 -39.94 -12.54
N ALA A 263 -8.99 -38.75 -12.95
CA ALA A 263 -10.39 -38.33 -12.90
C ALA A 263 -11.23 -38.95 -14.02
N SER A 264 -10.62 -39.20 -15.19
CA SER A 264 -11.30 -39.78 -16.36
C SER A 264 -11.91 -41.17 -16.11
N GLN A 265 -11.38 -41.91 -15.13
CA GLN A 265 -11.88 -43.23 -14.73
C GLN A 265 -13.24 -43.19 -14.01
N TYR A 266 -13.61 -42.04 -13.43
CA TYR A 266 -14.85 -41.88 -12.66
C TYR A 266 -15.64 -40.64 -13.11
N PRO A 267 -16.19 -40.62 -14.34
CA PRO A 267 -16.84 -39.44 -14.92
C PRO A 267 -18.05 -38.96 -14.12
N ALA A 268 -18.77 -39.87 -13.46
CA ALA A 268 -19.91 -39.53 -12.61
C ALA A 268 -19.50 -38.74 -11.34
N LEU A 269 -18.34 -39.05 -10.75
CA LEU A 269 -17.80 -38.33 -9.60
C LEU A 269 -17.34 -36.93 -10.00
N VAL A 270 -16.61 -36.83 -11.11
CA VAL A 270 -16.11 -35.56 -11.66
C VAL A 270 -17.26 -34.62 -11.99
N GLN A 271 -18.32 -35.12 -12.62
CA GLN A 271 -19.48 -34.30 -12.96
C GLN A 271 -20.23 -33.81 -11.71
N LYS A 272 -20.32 -34.63 -10.65
CA LYS A 272 -20.90 -34.18 -9.37
C LYS A 272 -20.07 -33.06 -8.74
N ILE A 273 -18.74 -33.22 -8.66
CA ILE A 273 -17.85 -32.20 -8.12
C ILE A 273 -17.97 -30.90 -8.93
N ARG A 274 -18.02 -30.99 -10.26
CA ARG A 274 -18.22 -29.84 -11.15
C ARG A 274 -19.53 -29.11 -10.85
N ASN A 275 -20.63 -29.84 -10.68
CA ASN A 275 -21.93 -29.23 -10.37
C ASN A 275 -21.90 -28.50 -9.01
N GLU A 276 -21.26 -29.07 -8.00
CA GLU A 276 -21.10 -28.43 -6.69
C GLU A 276 -20.24 -27.16 -6.79
N ILE A 277 -19.11 -27.21 -7.51
CA ILE A 277 -18.26 -26.02 -7.75
C ILE A 277 -19.02 -24.94 -8.51
N ALA A 278 -19.81 -25.30 -9.52
CA ALA A 278 -20.63 -24.35 -10.27
C ALA A 278 -21.71 -23.70 -9.38
N SER A 279 -22.31 -24.47 -8.46
CA SER A 279 -23.29 -23.92 -7.50
C SER A 279 -22.64 -22.96 -6.50
N LEU A 280 -21.43 -23.27 -6.02
CA LEU A 280 -20.62 -22.38 -5.18
C LEU A 280 -20.27 -21.09 -5.95
N GLN A 281 -19.84 -21.20 -7.19
CA GLN A 281 -19.51 -20.06 -8.04
C GLN A 281 -20.72 -19.14 -8.26
N GLN A 282 -21.91 -19.72 -8.48
CA GLN A 282 -23.14 -18.96 -8.65
C GLN A 282 -23.52 -18.21 -7.36
N ALA A 283 -23.43 -18.86 -6.19
CA ALA A 283 -23.67 -18.23 -4.90
C ALA A 283 -22.68 -17.08 -4.62
N VAL A 284 -21.39 -17.30 -4.88
CA VAL A 284 -20.34 -16.26 -4.74
C VAL A 284 -20.59 -15.09 -5.68
N ALA A 285 -21.00 -15.33 -6.93
CA ALA A 285 -21.33 -14.26 -7.88
C ALA A 285 -22.51 -13.40 -7.39
N GLN A 286 -23.54 -14.05 -6.83
CA GLN A 286 -24.70 -13.37 -6.23
C GLN A 286 -24.35 -12.66 -4.92
N GLY A 287 -23.34 -13.15 -4.19
CA GLY A 287 -22.91 -12.58 -2.92
C GLY A 287 -23.54 -13.20 -1.69
N GLU A 288 -24.16 -14.36 -1.87
CA GLU A 288 -24.80 -15.09 -0.78
C GLU A 288 -23.93 -16.25 -0.32
N PRO A 289 -24.01 -16.62 0.97
CA PRO A 289 -23.34 -17.78 1.48
C PRO A 289 -23.91 -19.04 0.81
N TRP A 290 -23.01 -19.82 0.24
CA TRP A 290 -23.35 -21.11 -0.33
C TRP A 290 -23.63 -22.12 0.78
N GLN A 291 -24.74 -22.86 0.63
CA GLN A 291 -25.09 -23.99 1.46
C GLN A 291 -25.40 -25.17 0.56
N SER A 292 -24.91 -26.36 0.92
CA SER A 292 -25.21 -27.59 0.19
C SER A 292 -25.45 -28.75 1.15
N THR A 293 -26.45 -29.57 0.81
CA THR A 293 -26.73 -30.85 1.47
C THR A 293 -25.93 -31.99 0.85
N TRP A 294 -24.82 -31.67 0.18
CA TRP A 294 -24.08 -32.64 -0.62
C TRP A 294 -23.34 -33.67 0.25
N SER A 295 -23.60 -34.95 -0.05
CA SER A 295 -22.94 -36.08 0.60
C SER A 295 -22.45 -37.10 -0.43
N LEU A 296 -21.21 -37.56 -0.27
CA LEU A 296 -20.66 -38.66 -1.05
C LEU A 296 -21.14 -39.99 -0.48
N SER A 297 -21.58 -40.90 -1.35
CA SER A 297 -21.83 -42.29 -1.00
C SER A 297 -20.53 -43.03 -0.63
N ALA A 298 -20.63 -44.17 0.05
CA ALA A 298 -19.46 -44.95 0.48
C ALA A 298 -18.57 -45.37 -0.71
N GLN A 299 -19.18 -45.73 -1.84
CA GLN A 299 -18.45 -46.09 -3.07
C GLN A 299 -17.74 -44.89 -3.70
N GLU A 300 -18.37 -43.72 -3.69
CA GLU A 300 -17.78 -42.48 -4.21
C GLU A 300 -16.64 -41.96 -3.33
N ARG A 301 -16.67 -42.21 -2.02
CA ARG A 301 -15.51 -41.90 -1.14
C ARG A 301 -14.30 -42.76 -1.48
N VAL A 302 -14.51 -44.05 -1.76
CA VAL A 302 -13.42 -44.94 -2.20
C VAL A 302 -12.85 -44.46 -3.53
N ALA A 303 -13.70 -44.09 -4.49
CA ALA A 303 -13.27 -43.50 -5.75
C ALA A 303 -12.54 -42.16 -5.56
N ALA A 304 -13.05 -41.26 -4.71
CA ALA A 304 -12.41 -39.98 -4.41
C ALA A 304 -11.05 -40.17 -3.74
N ARG A 305 -10.88 -41.18 -2.88
CA ARG A 305 -9.60 -41.52 -2.26
C ARG A 305 -8.61 -42.10 -3.26
N ALA A 306 -9.07 -42.95 -4.18
CA ALA A 306 -8.26 -43.48 -5.27
C ALA A 306 -7.75 -42.36 -6.20
N CYS A 307 -8.57 -41.33 -6.42
CA CYS A 307 -8.20 -40.13 -7.19
C CYS A 307 -7.50 -39.04 -6.36
N GLY A 308 -7.31 -39.19 -5.04
CA GLY A 308 -6.74 -38.12 -4.20
C GLY A 308 -7.62 -36.85 -4.06
N LEU A 309 -8.91 -36.93 -4.41
CA LEU A 309 -9.89 -35.84 -4.34
C LEU A 309 -10.69 -35.82 -3.03
N GLU A 310 -10.48 -36.79 -2.14
CA GLU A 310 -11.23 -36.94 -0.88
C GLU A 310 -11.21 -35.65 -0.03
N THR A 311 -10.04 -35.05 0.16
CA THR A 311 -9.87 -33.82 0.96
C THR A 311 -10.59 -32.62 0.35
N ILE A 312 -10.65 -32.52 -0.98
CA ILE A 312 -11.40 -31.45 -1.69
C ILE A 312 -12.89 -31.61 -1.41
N CYS A 313 -13.39 -32.84 -1.53
CA CYS A 313 -14.80 -33.13 -1.27
C CYS A 313 -15.19 -32.85 0.19
N ASP A 314 -14.32 -33.17 1.14
CA ASP A 314 -14.58 -32.88 2.56
C ASP A 314 -14.54 -31.38 2.87
N GLN A 315 -13.62 -30.61 2.28
CA GLN A 315 -13.62 -29.15 2.44
C GLN A 315 -14.84 -28.48 1.83
N LEU A 316 -15.28 -28.92 0.64
CA LEU A 316 -16.53 -28.44 0.02
C LEU A 316 -17.73 -28.78 0.91
N ARG A 317 -17.80 -29.99 1.47
CA ARG A 317 -18.87 -30.36 2.41
C ARG A 317 -18.86 -29.50 3.67
N GLN A 318 -17.68 -29.28 4.26
CA GLN A 318 -17.54 -28.45 5.46
C GLN A 318 -18.00 -27.01 5.22
N LEU A 319 -17.65 -26.43 4.07
CA LEU A 319 -18.10 -25.09 3.68
C LEU A 319 -19.63 -25.04 3.46
N GLY A 320 -20.20 -26.04 2.77
CA GLY A 320 -21.63 -26.12 2.48
C GLY A 320 -22.51 -26.38 3.70
N GLN A 321 -21.96 -26.99 4.75
CA GLN A 321 -22.66 -27.24 6.03
C GLN A 321 -22.46 -26.13 7.06
N MET A 322 -21.58 -25.17 6.78
CA MET A 322 -21.26 -24.10 7.72
C MET A 322 -22.41 -23.09 7.84
N SER A 323 -22.79 -22.76 9.08
CA SER A 323 -23.76 -21.67 9.31
C SER A 323 -23.15 -20.31 8.96
N PRO A 324 -23.80 -19.51 8.11
CA PRO A 324 -23.30 -18.21 7.68
C PRO A 324 -23.27 -17.16 8.79
N ASP A 325 -24.11 -17.32 9.82
CA ASP A 325 -24.26 -16.38 10.94
C ASP A 325 -23.37 -16.71 12.13
N THR A 326 -22.29 -17.47 11.91
CA THR A 326 -21.32 -17.76 12.98
C THR A 326 -20.68 -16.43 13.43
N PRO A 327 -20.88 -16.00 14.70
CA PRO A 327 -20.44 -14.69 15.12
C PRO A 327 -18.90 -14.60 15.06
N PRO A 328 -18.34 -13.50 14.52
CA PRO A 328 -16.91 -13.30 14.54
C PRO A 328 -16.41 -13.22 15.97
N ALA A 329 -15.30 -13.90 16.27
CA ALA A 329 -14.64 -13.75 17.56
C ALA A 329 -14.32 -12.27 17.80
N PRO A 330 -14.54 -11.71 19.01
CA PRO A 330 -14.32 -10.30 19.29
C PRO A 330 -12.85 -9.96 19.03
N ALA A 331 -12.60 -9.24 17.93
CA ALA A 331 -11.27 -8.76 17.59
C ALA A 331 -10.88 -7.65 18.57
N ALA A 332 -9.95 -7.93 19.48
CA ALA A 332 -9.35 -6.92 20.33
C ALA A 332 -8.72 -5.84 19.42
N LYS A 333 -9.19 -4.59 19.53
CA LYS A 333 -8.58 -3.47 18.81
C LYS A 333 -7.11 -3.38 19.23
N PRO A 334 -6.15 -3.50 18.29
CA PRO A 334 -4.75 -3.38 18.65
C PRO A 334 -4.50 -1.99 19.25
N PRO A 335 -3.73 -1.89 20.34
CA PRO A 335 -3.50 -0.64 21.04
C PRO A 335 -2.85 0.40 20.11
N ALA A 336 -3.25 1.67 20.25
CA ALA A 336 -2.76 2.74 19.39
C ALA A 336 -1.28 3.09 19.64
N MET A 337 -0.77 2.76 20.83
CA MET A 337 0.60 2.98 21.24
C MET A 337 1.20 1.69 21.80
N THR A 338 2.51 1.49 21.66
CA THR A 338 3.17 0.33 22.25
C THR A 338 3.03 0.37 23.78
N PRO A 339 2.77 -0.78 24.43
CA PRO A 339 2.53 -0.83 25.88
C PRO A 339 3.76 -0.42 26.70
N ASP A 340 4.96 -0.51 26.12
CA ASP A 340 6.24 -0.16 26.74
C ASP A 340 6.73 1.26 26.39
N ALA A 341 5.90 2.08 25.74
CA ALA A 341 6.29 3.38 25.16
C ALA A 341 7.05 4.31 26.13
N PHE A 342 6.64 4.38 27.40
CA PHE A 342 7.27 5.22 28.42
C PHE A 342 8.27 4.49 29.31
N SER A 343 8.28 3.15 29.26
CA SER A 343 9.20 2.34 30.08
C SER A 343 10.51 2.05 29.35
N ASN A 344 10.47 2.01 28.01
CA ASN A 344 11.60 1.60 27.19
C ASN A 344 12.46 2.82 26.76
N PRO A 345 13.72 2.94 27.25
CA PRO A 345 14.59 4.07 26.93
C PRO A 345 15.08 4.06 25.46
N VAL A 346 14.86 2.97 24.71
CA VAL A 346 15.28 2.88 23.31
C VAL A 346 14.57 3.94 22.45
N TYR A 347 13.30 4.23 22.72
CA TYR A 347 12.51 5.19 21.94
C TYR A 347 13.01 6.62 22.11
N ILE A 348 13.29 7.05 23.35
CA ILE A 348 13.83 8.38 23.60
C ILE A 348 15.28 8.51 23.12
N ARG A 349 16.11 7.45 23.28
CA ARG A 349 17.47 7.42 22.72
C ARG A 349 17.47 7.54 21.20
N TYR A 350 16.50 6.91 20.52
CA TYR A 350 16.32 7.05 19.08
C TYR A 350 16.00 8.50 18.70
N ALA A 351 15.00 9.10 19.35
CA ALA A 351 14.58 10.47 19.07
C ALA A 351 15.72 11.48 19.34
N LEU A 352 16.45 11.33 20.44
CA LEU A 352 17.60 12.16 20.79
C LEU A 352 18.75 12.03 19.79
N LYS A 353 19.08 10.82 19.32
CA LYS A 353 20.12 10.61 18.31
C LYS A 353 19.79 11.30 16.99
N THR A 354 18.53 11.19 16.55
CA THR A 354 18.07 11.87 15.33
C THR A 354 18.13 13.38 15.49
N LEU A 355 17.65 13.91 16.63
CA LEU A 355 17.69 15.34 16.92
C LEU A 355 19.12 15.87 16.95
N LEU A 356 20.03 15.17 17.65
CA LEU A 356 21.44 15.57 17.76
C LEU A 356 22.13 15.60 16.39
N ALA A 357 21.84 14.65 15.51
CA ALA A 357 22.33 14.69 14.12
C ALA A 357 21.80 15.92 13.37
N CYS A 358 20.51 16.23 13.47
CA CYS A 358 19.93 17.44 12.88
C CYS A 358 20.55 18.72 13.44
N MET A 359 20.82 18.78 14.75
CA MET A 359 21.43 19.94 15.39
C MET A 359 22.88 20.14 14.97
N ILE A 360 23.66 19.07 14.83
CA ILE A 360 25.03 19.16 14.28
C ILE A 360 24.99 19.71 12.86
N CYS A 361 24.09 19.21 12.02
CA CYS A 361 23.91 19.73 10.67
C CYS A 361 23.55 21.22 10.67
N TYR A 362 22.62 21.62 11.53
CA TYR A 362 22.22 23.01 11.70
C TYR A 362 23.40 23.92 12.06
N VAL A 363 24.12 23.59 13.13
CA VAL A 363 25.28 24.36 13.58
C VAL A 363 26.35 24.44 12.48
N PHE A 364 26.56 23.35 11.74
CA PHE A 364 27.54 23.32 10.66
C PHE A 364 27.16 24.27 9.52
N TYR A 365 25.96 24.15 8.94
CA TYR A 365 25.63 24.97 7.77
C TYR A 365 25.44 26.45 8.15
N SER A 366 24.89 26.74 9.34
CA SER A 366 24.79 28.13 9.82
C SER A 366 26.15 28.71 10.19
N GLY A 367 27.09 27.90 10.71
CA GLY A 367 28.44 28.36 11.03
C GLY A 367 29.31 28.63 9.80
N VAL A 368 29.06 27.94 8.69
CA VAL A 368 29.77 28.11 7.40
C VAL A 368 29.04 29.12 6.49
N ASP A 369 27.92 29.69 6.94
CA ASP A 369 27.03 30.56 6.15
C ASP A 369 26.61 29.93 4.82
N TRP A 370 26.43 28.61 4.82
CA TRP A 370 26.07 27.83 3.64
C TRP A 370 24.58 27.48 3.65
N GLU A 371 23.75 28.51 3.55
CA GLU A 371 22.28 28.39 3.60
C GLU A 371 21.72 27.45 2.52
N GLY A 372 22.42 27.26 1.39
CA GLY A 372 22.02 26.30 0.35
C GLY A 372 21.95 24.82 0.78
N ILE A 373 22.55 24.43 1.91
CA ILE A 373 22.61 23.04 2.41
C ILE A 373 21.61 22.77 3.55
N HIS A 374 20.71 23.69 3.90
CA HIS A 374 19.72 23.49 4.98
C HIS A 374 18.90 22.17 4.86
N THR A 375 18.75 21.63 3.64
CA THR A 375 18.13 20.31 3.39
C THR A 375 18.87 19.13 4.04
N CYS A 376 20.10 19.29 4.52
CA CYS A 376 20.85 18.27 5.27
C CYS A 376 20.18 17.91 6.62
N MET A 377 19.38 18.81 7.20
CA MET A 377 18.57 18.47 8.38
C MET A 377 17.47 17.45 8.04
N LEU A 378 16.87 17.57 6.86
CA LEU A 378 15.84 16.64 6.36
C LEU A 378 16.44 15.26 6.11
N THR A 379 17.64 15.21 5.53
CA THR A 379 18.30 13.92 5.26
C THR A 379 18.59 13.15 6.54
N CYS A 380 18.97 13.82 7.64
CA CYS A 380 19.14 13.18 8.95
C CYS A 380 17.86 12.48 9.42
N ILE A 381 16.71 13.15 9.31
CA ILE A 381 15.40 12.58 9.67
C ILE A 381 15.05 11.41 8.74
N ILE A 382 15.21 11.59 7.43
CA ILE A 382 14.89 10.55 6.43
C ILE A 382 15.74 9.29 6.64
N VAL A 383 17.04 9.44 6.90
CA VAL A 383 17.94 8.31 7.18
C VAL A 383 17.58 7.61 8.49
N ALA A 384 17.13 8.35 9.51
CA ALA A 384 16.71 7.76 10.79
C ALA A 384 15.53 6.80 10.64
N LYS A 385 14.62 7.02 9.68
CA LYS A 385 13.54 6.07 9.34
C LYS A 385 14.10 4.77 8.74
N SER A 386 15.13 4.86 7.89
CA SER A 386 15.62 3.73 7.10
C SER A 386 16.18 2.55 7.92
N LYS A 387 16.58 2.79 9.18
CA LYS A 387 17.21 1.77 10.03
C LYS A 387 16.25 0.76 10.66
N HIS A 388 14.93 0.95 10.61
CA HIS A 388 13.99 -0.01 11.20
C HIS A 388 12.87 -0.40 10.24
N ARG A 389 12.74 -1.72 10.08
CA ARG A 389 11.91 -2.46 9.15
C ARG A 389 10.42 -2.22 9.38
N PHE A 390 9.79 -1.45 8.49
CA PHE A 390 8.35 -1.48 8.25
C PHE A 390 8.12 -1.71 6.75
N VAL A 391 7.45 -2.80 6.41
CA VAL A 391 7.38 -3.41 5.06
C VAL A 391 6.50 -2.63 4.07
N ILE A 392 5.81 -1.58 4.51
CA ILE A 392 4.81 -0.89 3.64
C ILE A 392 5.45 0.13 2.66
N SER A 393 6.72 0.52 2.79
CA SER A 393 7.34 1.52 1.90
C SER A 393 8.68 1.10 1.26
N GLU A 394 8.88 -0.20 1.03
CA GLU A 394 10.13 -0.70 0.45
C GLU A 394 10.42 -0.09 -0.94
N ASN A 395 9.37 0.20 -1.71
CA ASN A 395 9.45 0.86 -3.03
C ASN A 395 9.88 2.33 -2.94
N VAL A 396 9.43 3.08 -1.93
CA VAL A 396 9.72 4.52 -1.78
C VAL A 396 11.14 4.74 -1.29
N ALA A 397 11.58 3.93 -0.32
CA ALA A 397 12.94 4.00 0.20
C ALA A 397 13.99 3.51 -0.82
N THR A 398 13.63 2.63 -1.75
CA THR A 398 14.51 2.25 -2.86
C THR A 398 14.53 3.28 -3.99
N LEU A 399 13.39 3.87 -4.35
CA LEU A 399 13.32 4.97 -5.32
C LEU A 399 14.10 6.19 -4.85
N TRP A 400 13.93 6.63 -3.60
CA TRP A 400 14.71 7.72 -3.02
C TRP A 400 16.20 7.39 -2.91
N ARG A 401 16.58 6.15 -2.52
CA ARG A 401 17.99 5.73 -2.53
C ARG A 401 18.61 5.70 -3.93
N ARG A 402 17.83 5.50 -4.98
CA ARG A 402 18.29 5.55 -6.38
C ARG A 402 18.35 7.01 -6.88
N ALA A 403 17.38 7.84 -6.53
CA ALA A 403 17.35 9.26 -6.85
C ALA A 403 18.50 10.03 -6.18
N LEU A 404 18.72 9.83 -4.87
CA LEU A 404 19.83 10.45 -4.13
C LEU A 404 21.20 9.99 -4.68
N ARG A 405 21.37 8.71 -5.02
CA ARG A 405 22.63 8.22 -5.62
C ARG A 405 22.90 8.80 -7.01
N ARG A 406 21.86 9.10 -7.78
CA ARG A 406 22.00 9.78 -9.08
C ARG A 406 22.30 11.25 -8.91
N ALA A 407 21.67 11.92 -7.94
CA ALA A 407 21.92 13.33 -7.63
C ALA A 407 23.35 13.55 -7.09
N THR A 408 23.83 12.71 -6.17
CA THR A 408 25.22 12.80 -5.66
C THR A 408 26.26 12.39 -6.70
N GLY A 409 25.95 11.44 -7.58
CA GLY A 409 26.81 11.06 -8.71
C GLY A 409 26.84 12.07 -9.87
N ALA A 410 25.84 12.95 -9.98
CA ALA A 410 25.84 14.07 -10.93
C ALA A 410 26.59 15.28 -10.36
N ALA A 411 26.39 15.60 -9.07
CA ALA A 411 27.12 16.66 -8.38
C ALA A 411 28.64 16.37 -8.30
N GLY A 412 29.03 15.12 -8.04
CA GLY A 412 30.44 14.72 -8.00
C GLY A 412 31.15 14.74 -9.37
N ARG A 413 30.41 14.66 -10.49
CA ARG A 413 30.97 14.79 -11.85
C ARG A 413 31.09 16.24 -12.29
N HIS A 414 30.15 17.11 -11.90
CA HIS A 414 30.29 18.55 -12.12
C HIS A 414 31.45 19.16 -11.33
N PHE A 415 31.68 18.70 -10.08
CA PHE A 415 32.79 19.21 -9.26
C PHE A 415 34.18 18.77 -9.79
N ARG A 416 34.30 17.58 -10.39
CA ARG A 416 35.55 17.12 -11.03
C ARG A 416 35.87 17.84 -12.34
N HIS A 417 34.86 18.28 -13.08
CA HIS A 417 35.08 19.07 -14.30
C HIS A 417 35.42 20.55 -14.00
N ALA A 418 34.96 21.10 -12.87
CA ALA A 418 35.28 22.48 -12.47
C ALA A 418 36.68 22.65 -11.86
N LEU A 419 37.32 21.56 -11.40
CA LEU A 419 38.67 21.55 -10.83
C LEU A 419 39.76 21.13 -11.83
N ALA A 420 39.37 20.77 -13.05
CA ALA A 420 40.28 20.33 -14.12
C ALA A 420 40.29 21.28 -15.33
N GLY A 421 39.78 22.51 -15.16
CA GLY A 421 39.78 23.58 -16.16
C GLY A 421 40.69 24.72 -15.75
#